data_AF-A0A2W4JX47-F1
#
_entry.id   AF-A0A2W4JX47-F1
#
_cell.length_a   1.000
_cell.length_b   1.000
_cell.length_c   1.000
_cell.angle_alpha   90.00
_cell.angle_beta   90.00
_cell.angle_gamma   90.00
#
_symmetry.space_group_name_H-M   'P 1'
#
loop_
_entity.id
_entity.type
_entity.pdbx_description
1 polymer ?
#
loop_
_entity_poly.entity_id
_entity_poly.type
_entity_poly.pdbx_seq_one_letter_code
_entity_poly.pdbx_strand_id
1 'polypeptide(L)'
;MPRAYSPSVRRRRLSAQLRRLREAAGLTLAEAAEQAGMPRAKLGRIETCESKTVKPRDLDRLLDIYDVSDAERASLHQLAREAGQKGWWWRYRDVFGETPLPDFEAEASLIRTYEVATVPGLLQTPAYAEAVFLGGRFAKVERIRRQVEARIARREILTRIDDPPRLWAVIDEAALRRPIGGPAVMAEQLRYLLRVAQFPNVDVQLLPFAAGAHAALGMPFTILEFPNPTDLAIVYVDTVDSGVIEERPEAVANYLATFSDVQGSSLSTVQSARAIEGILSEYEEMAHEHT
;
A
#
# COMPACT_ATOMS: atom_id res chain seq x y z
N MET A 1 9.03 -12.91 13.17
CA MET A 1 9.95 -11.78 12.87
C MET A 1 9.40 -10.57 13.60
N PRO A 2 10.22 -9.72 14.24
CA PRO A 2 9.70 -8.51 14.87
C PRO A 2 8.92 -7.67 13.84
N ARG A 3 7.84 -7.04 14.28
CA ARG A 3 6.92 -6.24 13.47
C ARG A 3 7.71 -5.36 12.49
N ALA A 4 7.47 -5.52 11.20
CA ALA A 4 8.03 -4.63 10.19
C ALA A 4 7.31 -3.28 10.32
N TYR A 5 7.92 -2.34 11.03
CA TYR A 5 7.42 -0.97 11.11
C TYR A 5 7.63 -0.27 9.77
N SER A 6 6.72 0.64 9.41
CA SER A 6 6.87 1.48 8.24
C SER A 6 7.53 2.81 8.63
N PRO A 7 8.80 3.07 8.26
CA PRO A 7 9.40 4.39 8.48
C PRO A 7 8.52 5.56 8.03
N SER A 8 7.80 5.41 6.92
CA SER A 8 6.90 6.46 6.43
C SER A 8 5.68 6.67 7.32
N VAL A 9 4.98 5.62 7.75
CA VAL A 9 3.83 5.74 8.68
C VAL A 9 4.30 6.32 10.01
N ARG A 10 5.44 5.85 10.54
CA ARG A 10 6.02 6.32 11.80
C ARG A 10 6.39 7.80 11.74
N ARG A 11 7.01 8.24 10.64
CA ARG A 11 7.34 9.65 10.41
C ARG A 11 6.09 10.51 10.37
N ARG A 12 5.06 10.08 9.64
CA ARG A 12 3.78 10.80 9.56
C ARG A 12 3.09 10.92 10.90
N ARG A 13 3.07 9.83 11.67
CA ARG A 13 2.53 9.82 13.03
C ARG A 13 3.29 10.79 13.93
N LEU A 14 4.62 10.81 13.86
CA LEU A 14 5.44 11.76 14.62
C LEU A 14 5.09 13.21 14.25
N SER A 15 5.05 13.53 12.96
CA SER A 15 4.71 14.85 12.44
C SER A 15 3.32 15.32 12.92
N ALA A 16 2.32 14.44 12.81
CA ALA A 16 0.95 14.72 13.25
C ALA A 16 0.85 14.93 14.77
N GLN A 17 1.54 14.10 15.56
CA GLN A 17 1.57 14.24 17.02
C GLN A 17 2.27 15.53 17.45
N LEU A 18 3.40 15.89 16.85
CA LEU A 18 4.09 17.15 17.15
C LEU A 18 3.21 18.36 16.83
N ARG A 19 2.53 18.35 15.69
CA ARG A 19 1.57 19.40 15.34
C ARG A 19 0.42 19.49 16.35
N ARG A 20 -0.17 18.34 16.73
CA ARG A 20 -1.26 18.28 17.71
C ARG A 20 -0.82 18.83 19.07
N LEU A 21 0.37 18.46 19.53
CA LEU A 21 0.93 18.94 20.79
C LEU A 21 1.16 20.46 20.76
N ARG A 22 1.68 20.99 19.65
CA ARG A 22 1.80 22.44 19.45
C ARG A 22 0.45 23.15 19.56
N GLU A 23 -0.56 22.63 18.86
CA GLU A 23 -1.91 23.21 18.86
C GLU A 23 -2.57 23.11 20.25
N ALA A 24 -2.35 22.01 20.98
CA ALA A 24 -2.84 21.82 22.35
C ALA A 24 -2.15 22.76 23.36
N ALA A 25 -0.87 23.09 23.14
CA ALA A 25 -0.14 24.11 23.90
C ALA A 25 -0.55 25.55 23.54
N GLY A 26 -1.46 25.73 22.57
CA GLY A 26 -1.96 27.05 22.15
C GLY A 26 -0.95 27.87 21.34
N LEU A 27 0.11 27.25 20.82
CA LEU A 27 1.20 27.95 20.14
C LEU A 27 1.01 27.99 18.63
N THR A 28 1.29 29.13 18.02
CA THR A 28 1.46 29.22 16.57
C THR A 28 2.77 28.55 16.12
N LEU A 29 2.87 28.22 14.83
CA LEU A 29 4.10 27.68 14.25
C LEU A 29 5.30 28.61 14.43
N ALA A 30 5.07 29.94 14.41
CA ALA A 30 6.12 30.93 14.58
C ALA A 30 6.64 30.97 16.02
N GLU A 31 5.73 31.03 17.00
CA GLU A 31 6.08 31.06 18.43
C GLU A 31 6.80 29.78 18.85
N ALA A 32 6.29 28.61 18.45
CA ALA A 32 6.93 27.33 18.77
C ALA A 32 8.35 27.23 18.17
N ALA A 33 8.55 27.70 16.94
CA ALA A 33 9.86 27.69 16.31
C ALA A 33 10.85 28.63 17.01
N GLU A 34 10.39 29.83 17.39
CA GLU A 34 11.19 30.81 18.13
C GLU A 34 11.59 30.27 19.51
N GLN A 35 10.63 29.77 20.29
CA GLN A 35 10.89 29.19 21.62
C GLN A 35 11.81 27.96 21.53
N ALA A 36 11.67 27.12 20.50
CA ALA A 36 12.54 25.95 20.28
C ALA A 36 13.94 26.33 19.76
N GLY A 37 14.17 27.60 19.44
CA GLY A 37 15.42 28.08 18.86
C GLY A 37 15.75 27.39 17.53
N MET A 38 14.75 27.26 16.65
CA MET A 38 14.93 26.68 15.31
C MET A 38 14.22 27.49 14.21
N PRO A 39 14.66 27.42 12.94
CA PRO A 39 14.00 28.12 11.86
C PRO A 39 12.54 27.68 11.69
N ARG A 40 11.60 28.63 11.55
CA ARG A 40 10.18 28.34 11.28
C ARG A 40 9.96 27.37 10.11
N ALA A 41 10.73 27.53 9.03
CA ALA A 41 10.67 26.63 7.87
C ALA A 41 11.06 25.18 8.23
N LYS A 42 11.98 24.99 9.19
CA LYS A 42 12.37 23.65 9.64
C LYS A 42 11.25 23.00 10.44
N LEU A 43 10.65 23.73 11.40
CA LEU A 43 9.50 23.21 12.16
C LEU A 43 8.32 22.90 11.23
N GLY A 44 8.05 23.79 10.26
CA GLY A 44 7.05 23.56 9.22
C GLY A 44 7.26 22.23 8.50
N ARG A 45 8.48 21.96 8.00
CA ARG A 45 8.82 20.67 7.36
C ARG A 45 8.73 19.47 8.29
N ILE A 46 8.94 19.65 9.59
CA ILE A 46 8.77 18.58 10.57
C ILE A 46 7.28 18.25 10.71
N GLU A 47 6.42 19.26 10.89
CA GLU A 47 4.98 19.08 11.04
C GLU A 47 4.26 18.66 9.74
N THR A 48 4.81 18.99 8.57
CA THR A 48 4.30 18.55 7.25
C THR A 48 4.91 17.24 6.75
N CYS A 49 5.69 16.53 7.58
CA CYS A 49 6.32 15.25 7.23
C CYS A 49 7.32 15.31 6.04
N GLU A 50 7.76 16.50 5.64
CA GLU A 50 8.81 16.70 4.62
C GLU A 50 10.22 16.38 5.16
N SER A 51 10.43 16.49 6.48
CA SER A 51 11.69 16.16 7.11
C SER A 51 11.86 14.65 7.28
N LYS A 52 12.76 14.03 6.52
CA LYS A 52 13.04 12.58 6.58
C LYS A 52 13.41 12.08 7.98
N THR A 53 14.05 12.91 8.80
CA THR A 53 14.43 12.60 10.18
C THR A 53 14.26 13.81 11.10
N VAL A 54 13.94 13.56 12.37
CA VAL A 54 13.92 14.57 13.44
C VAL A 54 15.05 14.24 14.41
N LYS A 55 15.96 15.19 14.66
CA LYS A 55 17.09 14.94 15.57
C LYS A 55 16.59 14.88 17.01
N PRO A 56 17.13 14.00 17.87
CA PRO A 56 16.69 13.90 19.27
C PRO A 56 16.70 15.25 20.01
N ARG A 57 17.75 16.05 19.83
CA ARG A 57 17.84 17.39 20.41
C ARG A 57 16.76 18.36 19.92
N ASP A 58 16.38 18.29 18.65
CA ASP A 58 15.29 19.12 18.12
C ASP A 58 13.95 18.66 18.68
N LEU A 59 13.77 17.34 18.80
CA LEU A 59 12.59 16.74 19.41
C LEU A 59 12.45 17.16 20.87
N ASP A 60 13.50 17.00 21.69
CA ASP A 60 13.47 17.39 23.11
C ASP A 60 13.04 18.84 23.32
N ARG A 61 13.59 19.76 22.53
CA ARG A 61 13.22 21.18 22.59
C ARG A 61 11.74 21.42 22.33
N LEU A 62 11.16 20.73 21.36
CA LEU A 62 9.72 20.84 21.06
C LEU A 62 8.89 20.28 22.23
N LEU A 63 9.28 19.12 22.75
CA LEU A 63 8.57 18.45 23.84
C LEU A 63 8.64 19.22 25.17
N ASP A 64 9.74 19.95 25.41
CA ASP A 64 9.88 20.84 26.57
C ASP A 64 8.87 22.00 26.50
N ILE A 65 8.68 22.58 25.31
CA ILE A 65 7.77 23.70 25.10
C ILE A 65 6.29 23.27 25.11
N TYR A 66 6.02 22.04 24.70
CA TYR A 66 4.68 21.48 24.68
C TYR A 66 4.25 20.87 26.03
N ASP A 67 5.10 20.95 27.06
CA ASP A 67 4.85 20.43 28.42
C ASP A 67 4.40 18.95 28.44
N VAL A 68 5.14 18.13 27.70
CA VAL A 68 4.80 16.71 27.48
C VAL A 68 5.30 15.85 28.65
N SER A 69 4.46 14.93 29.12
CA SER A 69 4.83 13.95 30.16
C SER A 69 6.02 13.08 29.75
N ASP A 70 6.79 12.60 30.74
CA ASP A 70 7.96 11.73 30.47
C ASP A 70 7.61 10.44 29.71
N ALA A 71 6.44 9.86 29.99
CA ALA A 71 5.96 8.66 29.31
C ALA A 71 5.69 8.92 27.82
N GLU A 72 5.02 10.04 27.50
CA GLU A 72 4.73 10.43 26.13
C GLU A 72 6.00 10.86 25.39
N ARG A 73 6.93 11.55 26.07
CA ARG A 73 8.26 11.88 25.55
C ARG A 73 9.03 10.62 25.14
N ALA A 74 9.08 9.61 25.99
CA ALA A 74 9.74 8.35 25.68
C ALA A 74 9.14 7.66 24.44
N SER A 75 7.80 7.67 24.32
CA SER A 75 7.08 7.16 23.16
C SER A 75 7.42 7.92 21.87
N LEU A 76 7.47 9.26 21.90
CA LEU A 76 7.79 10.08 20.73
C LEU A 76 9.25 9.92 20.27
N HIS A 77 10.19 9.75 21.20
CA HIS A 77 11.57 9.39 20.87
C HIS A 77 11.67 8.00 20.25
N GLN A 78 10.92 7.02 20.76
CA GLN A 78 10.85 5.71 20.14
C GLN A 78 10.29 5.81 18.71
N LEU A 79 9.21 6.57 18.52
CA LEU A 79 8.60 6.79 17.21
C LEU A 79 9.58 7.46 16.23
N ALA A 80 10.36 8.46 16.67
CA ALA A 80 11.38 9.10 15.87
C ALA A 80 12.53 8.15 15.48
N ARG A 81 12.94 7.24 16.39
CA ARG A 81 13.92 6.20 16.07
C ARG A 81 13.40 5.22 15.03
N GLU A 82 12.16 4.74 15.19
CA GLU A 82 11.49 3.83 14.26
C GLU A 82 11.32 4.46 12.87
N ALA A 83 10.94 5.75 12.82
CA ALA A 83 10.82 6.52 11.58
C ALA A 83 12.14 6.68 10.81
N GLY A 84 13.28 6.56 11.49
CA GLY A 84 14.62 6.62 10.88
C GLY A 84 15.18 5.28 10.41
N GLN A 85 14.48 4.16 10.68
CA GLN A 85 14.94 2.84 10.28
C GLN A 85 14.78 2.63 8.77
N LYS A 86 15.49 1.64 8.22
CA LYS A 86 15.34 1.21 6.82
C LYS A 86 14.52 -0.08 6.80
N GLY A 87 13.34 -0.01 6.20
CA GLY A 87 12.50 -1.19 5.97
C GLY A 87 13.18 -2.20 5.01
N TRP A 88 12.68 -3.43 5.00
CA TRP A 88 13.18 -4.49 4.11
C TRP A 88 13.15 -4.08 2.63
N TRP A 89 12.18 -3.23 2.24
CA TRP A 89 12.01 -2.72 0.88
C TRP A 89 13.18 -1.85 0.43
N TRP A 90 13.98 -1.30 1.37
CA TRP A 90 15.12 -0.43 1.05
C TRP A 90 16.15 -1.13 0.16
N ARG A 91 16.28 -2.46 0.27
CA ARG A 91 17.14 -3.27 -0.61
C ARG A 91 16.67 -3.24 -2.08
N TYR A 92 15.41 -2.90 -2.33
CA TYR A 92 14.76 -2.81 -3.64
C TYR A 92 14.38 -1.35 -4.01
N ARG A 93 15.04 -0.34 -3.43
CA ARG A 93 14.74 1.09 -3.72
C ARG A 93 14.94 1.46 -5.20
N ASP A 94 15.79 0.72 -5.90
CA ASP A 94 16.00 0.80 -7.35
C ASP A 94 14.79 0.32 -8.15
N VAL A 95 13.94 -0.52 -7.56
CA VAL A 95 12.69 -1.03 -8.13
C VAL A 95 11.48 -0.19 -7.72
N PHE A 96 11.36 0.14 -6.43
CA PHE A 96 10.17 0.81 -5.88
C PHE A 96 10.23 2.35 -5.91
N GLY A 97 11.39 2.93 -6.23
CA GLY A 97 11.56 4.38 -6.23
C GLY A 97 11.52 5.00 -4.83
N GLU A 98 11.15 6.29 -4.76
CA GLU A 98 11.21 7.09 -3.53
C GLU A 98 9.96 7.03 -2.66
N THR A 99 8.82 6.62 -3.23
CA THR A 99 7.51 6.52 -2.56
C THR A 99 7.06 5.06 -2.51
N PRO A 100 7.70 4.21 -1.69
CA PRO A 100 7.49 2.78 -1.76
C PRO A 100 6.16 2.39 -1.11
N LEU A 101 5.15 2.07 -1.93
CA LEU A 101 3.95 1.36 -1.49
C LEU A 101 4.26 0.17 -0.53
N PRO A 102 5.31 -0.65 -0.73
CA PRO A 102 5.68 -1.72 0.21
C PRO A 102 5.94 -1.28 1.64
N ASP A 103 6.34 -0.02 1.84
CA ASP A 103 6.55 0.53 3.16
C ASP A 103 5.22 0.64 3.91
N PHE A 104 4.21 1.23 3.27
CA PHE A 104 2.88 1.39 3.86
C PHE A 104 2.16 0.06 4.01
N GLU A 105 2.27 -0.83 3.01
CA GLU A 105 1.72 -2.19 3.07
C GLU A 105 2.22 -2.97 4.31
N ALA A 106 3.46 -2.73 4.74
CA ALA A 106 4.03 -3.42 5.90
C ALA A 106 3.37 -3.03 7.23
N GLU A 107 2.83 -1.82 7.36
CA GLU A 107 2.16 -1.36 8.59
C GLU A 107 0.63 -1.30 8.48
N ALA A 108 0.07 -1.47 7.28
CA ALA A 108 -1.38 -1.51 7.07
C ALA A 108 -2.05 -2.62 7.89
N SER A 109 -3.23 -2.33 8.43
CA SER A 109 -4.14 -3.32 9.01
C SER A 109 -5.21 -3.76 8.00
N LEU A 110 -5.55 -2.88 7.05
CA LEU A 110 -6.48 -3.17 5.96
C LEU A 110 -5.97 -2.53 4.67
N ILE A 111 -5.94 -3.31 3.61
CA ILE A 111 -5.58 -2.90 2.25
C ILE A 111 -6.80 -3.15 1.37
N ARG A 112 -7.35 -2.11 0.77
CA ARG A 112 -8.42 -2.20 -0.24
C ARG A 112 -7.81 -1.88 -1.59
N THR A 113 -7.97 -2.74 -2.58
CA THR A 113 -7.39 -2.51 -3.89
C THR A 113 -8.41 -2.79 -4.97
N TYR A 114 -8.51 -1.87 -5.93
CA TYR A 114 -9.26 -2.06 -7.16
C TYR A 114 -8.29 -2.05 -8.33
N GLU A 115 -8.28 -3.13 -9.10
CA GLU A 115 -7.37 -3.32 -10.24
C GLU A 115 -8.15 -3.61 -11.52
N VAL A 116 -7.79 -2.91 -12.60
CA VAL A 116 -8.53 -2.94 -13.87
C VAL A 116 -7.88 -3.90 -14.88
N ALA A 117 -6.57 -3.78 -15.08
CA ALA A 117 -5.90 -4.41 -16.23
C ALA A 117 -4.97 -5.57 -15.86
N THR A 118 -4.62 -5.70 -14.58
CA THR A 118 -3.69 -6.72 -14.07
C THR A 118 -4.15 -7.22 -12.71
N VAL A 119 -3.80 -8.44 -12.35
CA VAL A 119 -4.06 -8.96 -10.99
C VAL A 119 -3.30 -8.12 -9.96
N PRO A 120 -3.89 -7.79 -8.79
CA PRO A 120 -3.21 -7.02 -7.74
C PRO A 120 -1.84 -7.58 -7.38
N GLY A 121 -0.86 -6.69 -7.20
CA GLY A 121 0.54 -7.07 -7.00
C GLY A 121 0.80 -8.10 -5.90
N LEU A 122 0.09 -7.99 -4.77
CA LEU A 122 0.20 -8.91 -3.64
C LEU A 122 -0.36 -10.32 -3.95
N LEU A 123 -1.14 -10.44 -5.03
CA LEU A 123 -1.80 -11.65 -5.48
C LEU A 123 -1.18 -12.22 -6.77
N GLN A 124 -0.03 -11.71 -7.23
CA GLN A 124 0.66 -12.22 -8.42
C GLN A 124 1.56 -13.44 -8.11
N THR A 125 1.61 -14.37 -9.05
CA THR A 125 2.62 -15.45 -9.14
C THR A 125 3.92 -14.92 -9.75
N PRO A 126 5.07 -15.60 -9.55
CA PRO A 126 6.34 -15.19 -10.17
C PRO A 126 6.26 -15.12 -11.69
N ALA A 127 5.68 -16.14 -12.34
CA ALA A 127 5.57 -16.20 -13.80
C ALA A 127 4.67 -15.09 -14.37
N TYR A 128 3.54 -14.80 -13.72
CA TYR A 128 2.67 -13.69 -14.12
C TYR A 128 3.36 -12.34 -13.94
N ALA A 129 4.02 -12.12 -12.79
CA ALA A 129 4.75 -10.88 -12.53
C ALA A 129 5.87 -10.66 -13.57
N GLU A 130 6.62 -11.71 -13.91
CA GLU A 130 7.62 -11.67 -14.97
C GLU A 130 7.01 -11.27 -16.31
N ALA A 131 5.89 -11.89 -16.70
CA ALA A 131 5.19 -11.58 -17.94
C ALA A 131 4.69 -10.12 -18.00
N VAL A 132 4.19 -9.57 -16.88
CA VAL A 132 3.83 -8.15 -16.77
C VAL A 132 5.04 -7.26 -17.02
N PHE A 133 6.19 -7.54 -16.39
CA PHE A 133 7.39 -6.72 -16.54
C PHE A 133 8.03 -6.83 -17.94
N LEU A 134 7.90 -7.99 -18.60
CA LEU A 134 8.35 -8.19 -19.99
C LEU A 134 7.51 -7.43 -21.01
N GLY A 135 6.22 -7.14 -20.72
CA GLY A 135 5.33 -6.39 -21.61
C GLY A 135 5.69 -4.92 -21.80
N GLY A 136 6.66 -4.39 -21.04
CA GLY A 136 7.16 -3.02 -21.16
C GLY A 136 8.19 -2.81 -22.27
N ARG A 137 9.07 -1.81 -22.10
CA ARG A 137 10.23 -1.63 -22.97
C ARG A 137 11.23 -2.78 -22.75
N PHE A 138 11.95 -3.17 -23.80
CA PHE A 138 13.04 -4.15 -23.70
C PHE A 138 13.97 -3.83 -22.53
N ALA A 139 14.11 -4.78 -21.62
CA ALA A 139 14.88 -4.67 -20.40
C ALA A 139 15.85 -5.85 -20.27
N LYS A 140 16.95 -5.62 -19.54
CA LYS A 140 17.89 -6.70 -19.22
C LYS A 140 17.22 -7.73 -18.31
N VAL A 141 17.52 -9.02 -18.52
CA VAL A 141 16.96 -10.13 -17.75
C VAL A 141 17.19 -9.96 -16.25
N GLU A 142 18.35 -9.45 -15.84
CA GLU A 142 18.69 -9.20 -14.44
C GLU A 142 17.76 -8.16 -13.79
N ARG A 143 17.33 -7.15 -14.57
CA ARG A 143 16.37 -6.14 -14.09
C ARG A 143 15.00 -6.77 -13.86
N ILE A 144 14.53 -7.60 -14.79
CA ILE A 144 13.25 -8.30 -14.67
C ILE A 144 13.26 -9.22 -13.45
N ARG A 145 14.31 -10.05 -13.29
CA ARG A 145 14.48 -10.92 -12.13
C ARG A 145 14.44 -10.13 -10.82
N ARG A 146 15.13 -8.99 -10.77
CA ARG A 146 15.12 -8.09 -9.60
C ARG A 146 13.72 -7.57 -9.28
N GLN A 147 12.94 -7.18 -10.29
CA GLN A 147 11.56 -6.72 -10.11
C GLN A 147 10.63 -7.84 -9.63
N VAL A 148 10.79 -9.06 -10.16
CA VAL A 148 10.05 -10.25 -9.71
C VAL A 148 10.38 -10.59 -8.26
N GLU A 149 11.66 -10.64 -7.88
CA GLU A 149 12.08 -10.84 -6.48
C GLU A 149 11.44 -9.81 -5.54
N ALA A 150 11.43 -8.54 -5.96
CA ALA A 150 10.81 -7.46 -5.20
C ALA A 150 9.30 -7.69 -5.04
N ARG A 151 8.60 -8.06 -6.12
CA ARG A 151 7.16 -8.38 -6.13
C ARG A 151 6.83 -9.52 -5.16
N ILE A 152 7.58 -10.62 -5.23
CA ILE A 152 7.33 -11.80 -4.40
C ILE A 152 7.65 -11.54 -2.93
N ALA A 153 8.71 -10.78 -2.63
CA ALA A 153 9.00 -10.37 -1.26
C ALA A 153 7.86 -9.54 -0.62
N ARG A 154 7.12 -8.73 -1.40
CA ARG A 154 5.96 -7.96 -0.88
C ARG A 154 4.84 -8.86 -0.39
N ARG A 155 4.60 -9.97 -1.09
CA ARG A 155 3.49 -10.90 -0.80
C ARG A 155 3.58 -11.51 0.61
N GLU A 156 4.78 -11.62 1.17
CA GLU A 156 5.02 -12.23 2.50
C GLU A 156 4.19 -11.59 3.62
N ILE A 157 3.75 -10.33 3.46
CA ILE A 157 2.89 -9.66 4.44
C ILE A 157 1.56 -10.40 4.67
N LEU A 158 1.01 -11.07 3.65
CA LEU A 158 -0.30 -11.72 3.73
C LEU A 158 -0.29 -12.98 4.59
N THR A 159 0.89 -13.58 4.79
CA THR A 159 1.08 -14.85 5.50
C THR A 159 1.95 -14.69 6.75
N ARG A 160 2.23 -13.46 7.18
CA ARG A 160 3.01 -13.23 8.40
C ARG A 160 2.21 -13.70 9.63
N ILE A 161 2.92 -14.20 10.63
CA ILE A 161 2.31 -14.72 11.87
C ILE A 161 1.67 -13.58 12.67
N ASP A 162 2.35 -12.45 12.76
CA ASP A 162 1.94 -11.33 13.60
C ASP A 162 1.11 -10.33 12.79
N ASP A 163 -0.21 -10.33 13.03
CA ASP A 163 -1.18 -9.34 12.53
C ASP A 163 -1.10 -9.12 11.00
N PRO A 164 -1.34 -10.15 10.15
CA PRO A 164 -1.35 -9.97 8.71
C PRO A 164 -2.46 -8.98 8.31
N PRO A 165 -2.21 -8.05 7.36
CA PRO A 165 -3.25 -7.13 6.92
C PRO A 165 -4.42 -7.93 6.35
N ARG A 166 -5.63 -7.41 6.57
CA ARG A 166 -6.76 -7.82 5.76
C ARG A 166 -6.59 -7.22 4.37
N LEU A 167 -6.67 -8.03 3.33
CA LEU A 167 -6.66 -7.60 1.93
C LEU A 167 -8.05 -7.77 1.35
N TRP A 168 -8.61 -6.70 0.82
CA TRP A 168 -9.85 -6.71 0.04
C TRP A 168 -9.55 -6.29 -1.39
N ALA A 169 -9.46 -7.27 -2.27
CA ALA A 169 -9.18 -7.07 -3.69
C ALA A 169 -10.48 -7.15 -4.50
N VAL A 170 -10.81 -6.07 -5.20
CA VAL A 170 -11.77 -6.09 -6.30
C VAL A 170 -10.99 -6.08 -7.61
N ILE A 171 -11.24 -7.09 -8.45
CA ILE A 171 -10.51 -7.32 -9.70
C ILE A 171 -11.53 -7.22 -10.84
N ASP A 172 -11.27 -6.33 -11.79
CA ASP A 172 -12.05 -6.25 -13.02
C ASP A 172 -11.84 -7.51 -13.87
N GLU A 173 -12.91 -8.01 -14.51
CA GLU A 173 -12.84 -9.18 -15.38
C GLU A 173 -11.77 -9.05 -16.49
N ALA A 174 -11.45 -7.83 -16.94
CA ALA A 174 -10.37 -7.59 -17.90
C ALA A 174 -9.00 -8.06 -17.40
N ALA A 175 -8.72 -7.93 -16.11
CA ALA A 175 -7.46 -8.37 -15.51
C ALA A 175 -7.31 -9.90 -15.54
N LEU A 176 -8.42 -10.63 -15.58
CA LEU A 176 -8.45 -12.10 -15.61
C LEU A 176 -8.60 -12.66 -17.03
N ARG A 177 -9.08 -11.88 -18.00
CA ARG A 177 -9.27 -12.28 -19.41
C ARG A 177 -8.12 -11.86 -20.33
N ARG A 178 -7.24 -10.95 -19.91
CA ARG A 178 -6.06 -10.56 -20.70
C ARG A 178 -5.01 -11.68 -20.61
N PRO A 179 -4.55 -12.26 -21.73
CA PRO A 179 -3.66 -13.43 -21.73
C PRO A 179 -2.20 -13.07 -21.41
N ILE A 180 -1.94 -12.56 -20.20
CA ILE A 180 -0.62 -12.14 -19.75
C ILE A 180 0.26 -13.38 -19.55
N GLY A 181 1.35 -13.47 -20.33
CA GLY A 181 2.25 -14.64 -20.32
C GLY A 181 1.69 -15.88 -21.03
N GLY A 182 0.52 -15.77 -21.66
CA GLY A 182 -0.15 -16.86 -22.36
C GLY A 182 -0.97 -17.79 -21.43
N PRO A 183 -1.64 -18.81 -22.01
CA PRO A 183 -2.62 -19.61 -21.28
C PRO A 183 -2.09 -20.34 -20.05
N ALA A 184 -0.89 -20.93 -20.13
CA ALA A 184 -0.30 -21.67 -19.01
C ALA A 184 -0.01 -20.76 -17.79
N VAL A 185 0.50 -19.55 -18.02
CA VAL A 185 0.78 -18.56 -16.97
C VAL A 185 -0.51 -18.04 -16.35
N MET A 186 -1.53 -17.79 -17.16
CA MET A 186 -2.85 -17.39 -16.67
C MET A 186 -3.51 -18.49 -15.83
N ALA A 187 -3.45 -19.75 -16.26
CA ALA A 187 -3.98 -20.86 -15.49
C ALA A 187 -3.25 -21.01 -14.13
N GLU A 188 -1.92 -20.87 -14.09
CA GLU A 188 -1.16 -20.82 -12.83
C GLU A 188 -1.63 -19.68 -11.93
N GLN A 189 -1.77 -18.47 -12.50
CA GLN A 189 -2.19 -17.27 -11.78
C GLN A 189 -3.60 -17.41 -11.18
N LEU A 190 -4.56 -17.95 -11.93
CA LEU A 190 -5.95 -18.11 -11.48
C LEU A 190 -6.07 -19.20 -10.40
N ARG A 191 -5.33 -20.33 -10.53
CA ARG A 191 -5.23 -21.33 -9.46
C ARG A 191 -4.66 -20.75 -8.18
N TYR A 192 -3.67 -19.87 -8.31
CA TYR A 192 -3.09 -19.18 -7.16
C TYR A 192 -4.10 -18.22 -6.50
N LEU A 193 -4.87 -17.45 -7.29
CA LEU A 193 -5.95 -16.60 -6.77
C LEU A 193 -7.00 -17.39 -5.97
N LEU A 194 -7.49 -18.50 -6.51
CA LEU A 194 -8.45 -19.38 -5.82
C LEU A 194 -7.88 -19.95 -4.51
N ARG A 195 -6.57 -20.19 -4.44
CA ARG A 195 -5.90 -20.67 -3.24
C ARG A 195 -5.84 -19.59 -2.15
N VAL A 196 -5.43 -18.38 -2.51
CA VAL A 196 -5.30 -17.29 -1.51
C VAL A 196 -6.62 -16.70 -1.08
N ALA A 197 -7.66 -16.79 -1.92
CA ALA A 197 -9.03 -16.45 -1.53
C ALA A 197 -9.58 -17.34 -0.39
N GLN A 198 -8.88 -18.43 -0.03
CA GLN A 198 -9.22 -19.26 1.14
C GLN A 198 -8.59 -18.76 2.44
N PHE A 199 -7.70 -17.76 2.39
CA PHE A 199 -7.10 -17.20 3.60
C PHE A 199 -8.11 -16.34 4.36
N PRO A 200 -8.14 -16.42 5.71
CA PRO A 200 -9.14 -15.72 6.52
C PRO A 200 -9.02 -14.18 6.46
N ASN A 201 -7.88 -13.67 6.00
CA ASN A 201 -7.59 -12.25 5.85
C ASN A 201 -7.62 -11.76 4.39
N VAL A 202 -8.10 -12.56 3.44
CA VAL A 202 -8.10 -12.20 2.01
C VAL A 202 -9.51 -12.34 1.42
N ASP A 203 -10.08 -11.22 1.00
CA ASP A 203 -11.32 -11.15 0.23
C ASP A 203 -10.99 -10.86 -1.24
N VAL A 204 -11.42 -11.74 -2.16
CA VAL A 204 -11.31 -11.54 -3.61
C VAL A 204 -12.70 -11.44 -4.21
N GLN A 205 -12.98 -10.33 -4.89
CA GLN A 205 -14.20 -10.11 -5.64
C GLN A 205 -13.90 -9.82 -7.11
N LEU A 206 -14.71 -10.39 -7.99
CA LEU A 206 -14.69 -10.14 -9.42
C LEU A 206 -15.74 -9.09 -9.76
N LEU A 207 -15.33 -8.00 -10.43
CA LEU A 207 -16.23 -7.06 -11.08
C LEU A 207 -16.46 -7.55 -12.53
N PRO A 208 -17.65 -8.09 -12.86
CA PRO A 208 -17.90 -8.67 -14.17
C PRO A 208 -18.13 -7.60 -15.24
N PHE A 209 -17.86 -7.90 -16.50
CA PHE A 209 -18.14 -6.97 -17.62
C PHE A 209 -19.61 -6.57 -17.71
N ALA A 210 -20.52 -7.44 -17.26
CA ALA A 210 -21.96 -7.16 -17.22
C ALA A 210 -22.33 -5.97 -16.33
N ALA A 211 -21.46 -5.54 -15.41
CA ALA A 211 -21.65 -4.34 -14.61
C ALA A 211 -21.64 -3.05 -15.45
N GLY A 212 -21.00 -3.07 -16.63
CA GLY A 212 -20.92 -1.91 -17.52
C GLY A 212 -20.16 -0.74 -16.91
N ALA A 213 -20.71 0.47 -17.02
CA ALA A 213 -20.11 1.66 -16.43
C ALA A 213 -20.29 1.67 -14.90
N HIS A 214 -19.22 2.00 -14.17
CA HIS A 214 -19.22 2.03 -12.70
C HIS A 214 -18.29 3.15 -12.18
N ALA A 215 -18.31 3.40 -10.86
CA ALA A 215 -17.72 4.58 -10.23
C ALA A 215 -16.19 4.74 -10.38
N ALA A 216 -15.47 3.69 -10.78
CA ALA A 216 -14.01 3.70 -10.96
C ALA A 216 -13.58 3.17 -12.33
N LEU A 217 -14.44 3.30 -13.35
CA LEU A 217 -14.16 2.74 -14.68
C LEU A 217 -12.80 3.23 -15.21
N GLY A 218 -11.85 2.30 -15.35
CA GLY A 218 -10.48 2.60 -15.83
C GLY A 218 -9.53 3.24 -14.80
N MET A 219 -9.93 3.38 -13.54
CA MET A 219 -9.15 4.07 -12.51
C MET A 219 -8.77 3.12 -11.36
N PRO A 220 -7.65 2.37 -11.46
CA PRO A 220 -7.17 1.52 -10.37
C PRO A 220 -6.61 2.37 -9.22
N PHE A 221 -6.78 1.89 -7.98
CA PHE A 221 -6.25 2.54 -6.79
C PHE A 221 -6.13 1.56 -5.62
N THR A 222 -5.30 1.89 -4.64
CA THR A 222 -5.17 1.14 -3.38
C THR A 222 -5.37 2.07 -2.19
N ILE A 223 -6.24 1.70 -1.26
CA ILE A 223 -6.44 2.40 0.02
C ILE A 223 -5.75 1.58 1.11
N LEU A 224 -4.90 2.23 1.91
CA LEU A 224 -4.24 1.63 3.06
C LEU A 224 -4.73 2.30 4.34
N GLU A 225 -5.27 1.47 5.23
CA GLU A 225 -5.71 1.86 6.57
C GLU A 225 -4.75 1.25 7.60
N PHE A 226 -4.46 2.01 8.67
CA PHE A 226 -3.43 1.65 9.65
C PHE A 226 -4.06 1.34 11.01
N PRO A 227 -3.41 0.50 11.85
CA PRO A 227 -4.00 0.02 13.09
C PRO A 227 -4.13 1.09 14.18
N ASN A 228 -3.37 2.21 14.09
CA ASN A 228 -3.53 3.31 15.03
C ASN A 228 -4.67 4.23 14.55
N PRO A 229 -5.73 4.47 15.36
CA PRO A 229 -6.85 5.32 14.96
C PRO A 229 -6.49 6.77 14.61
N THR A 230 -5.33 7.26 15.05
CA THR A 230 -4.87 8.61 14.70
C THR A 230 -4.10 8.68 13.38
N ASP A 231 -3.74 7.54 12.79
CA ASP A 231 -3.07 7.51 11.50
C ASP A 231 -4.12 7.67 10.40
N LEU A 232 -3.93 8.67 9.54
CA LEU A 232 -4.79 8.88 8.40
C LEU A 232 -4.60 7.74 7.39
N ALA A 233 -5.72 7.19 6.92
CA ALA A 233 -5.71 6.31 5.76
C ALA A 233 -5.15 7.06 4.54
N ILE A 234 -4.55 6.31 3.63
CA ILE A 234 -3.94 6.87 2.42
C ILE A 234 -4.49 6.19 1.19
N VAL A 235 -4.48 6.93 0.08
CA VAL A 235 -4.73 6.36 -1.24
C VAL A 235 -3.44 6.39 -2.02
N TYR A 236 -3.11 5.28 -2.64
CA TYR A 236 -1.99 5.14 -3.54
C TYR A 236 -2.51 4.85 -4.96
N VAL A 237 -2.01 5.61 -5.93
CA VAL A 237 -2.32 5.46 -7.36
C VAL A 237 -1.02 5.34 -8.12
N ASP A 238 -0.87 4.26 -8.90
CA ASP A 238 0.29 4.08 -9.77
C ASP A 238 0.26 5.07 -10.94
N THR A 239 1.41 5.64 -11.27
CA THR A 239 1.65 6.41 -12.50
C THR A 239 2.65 5.65 -13.39
N VAL A 240 2.96 6.21 -14.56
CA VAL A 240 3.90 5.59 -15.50
C VAL A 240 5.31 5.46 -14.92
N ASP A 241 5.72 6.39 -14.06
CA ASP A 241 7.09 6.54 -13.56
C ASP A 241 7.24 6.34 -12.05
N SER A 242 6.14 6.44 -11.30
CA SER A 242 6.14 6.42 -9.84
C SER A 242 4.74 6.07 -9.29
N GLY A 243 4.44 6.50 -8.07
CA GLY A 243 3.11 6.44 -7.50
C GLY A 243 2.81 7.72 -6.74
N VAL A 244 1.54 8.12 -6.76
CA VAL A 244 1.02 9.28 -6.05
C VAL A 244 0.34 8.80 -4.77
N ILE A 245 0.66 9.47 -3.66
CA ILE A 245 -0.05 9.30 -2.40
C ILE A 245 -0.98 10.50 -2.20
N GLU A 246 -2.24 10.21 -1.94
CA GLU A 246 -3.24 11.17 -1.50
C GLU A 246 -3.61 10.90 -0.04
N GLU A 247 -3.62 11.97 0.75
CA GLU A 247 -3.74 11.92 2.22
C GLU A 247 -4.83 12.87 2.72
N ARG A 248 -5.34 13.75 1.87
CA ARG A 248 -6.38 14.71 2.26
C ARG A 248 -7.65 13.95 2.65
N PRO A 249 -8.19 14.18 3.86
CA PRO A 249 -9.34 13.41 4.35
C PRO A 249 -10.53 13.41 3.39
N GLU A 250 -10.82 14.54 2.76
CA GLU A 250 -11.88 14.67 1.75
C GLU A 250 -11.68 13.77 0.52
N ALA A 251 -10.43 13.65 0.04
CA ALA A 251 -10.11 12.83 -1.12
C ALA A 251 -10.14 11.35 -0.75
N VAL A 252 -9.55 10.98 0.39
CA VAL A 252 -9.60 9.60 0.91
C VAL A 252 -11.04 9.14 1.13
N ALA A 253 -11.90 10.00 1.68
CA ALA A 253 -13.33 9.71 1.84
C ALA A 253 -14.03 9.44 0.50
N ASN A 254 -13.72 10.20 -0.55
CA ASN A 254 -14.25 9.95 -1.89
C ASN A 254 -13.79 8.60 -2.43
N TYR A 255 -12.50 8.24 -2.30
CA TYR A 255 -12.01 6.92 -2.73
C TYR A 255 -12.65 5.76 -1.95
N LEU A 256 -12.90 5.91 -0.65
CA LEU A 256 -13.62 4.91 0.15
C LEU A 256 -15.07 4.72 -0.33
N ALA A 257 -15.77 5.81 -0.64
CA ALA A 257 -17.11 5.76 -1.22
C ALA A 257 -17.09 5.07 -2.60
N THR A 258 -16.16 5.49 -3.49
CA THR A 258 -15.96 4.86 -4.79
C THR A 258 -15.63 3.37 -4.69
N PHE A 259 -14.76 2.97 -3.76
CA PHE A 259 -14.47 1.55 -3.52
C PHE A 259 -15.73 0.79 -3.12
N SER A 260 -16.56 1.37 -2.25
CA SER A 260 -17.82 0.76 -1.80
C SER A 260 -18.80 0.57 -2.96
N ASP A 261 -18.90 1.55 -3.87
CA ASP A 261 -19.74 1.46 -5.08
C ASP A 261 -19.28 0.35 -6.03
N VAL A 262 -17.96 0.28 -6.26
CA VAL A 262 -17.32 -0.77 -7.08
C VAL A 262 -17.54 -2.15 -6.46
N GLN A 263 -17.32 -2.27 -5.15
CA GLN A 263 -17.55 -3.48 -4.38
C GLN A 263 -19.01 -3.92 -4.43
N GLY A 264 -19.96 -2.98 -4.33
CA GLY A 264 -21.40 -3.25 -4.43
C GLY A 264 -21.84 -3.73 -5.82
N SER A 265 -21.08 -3.39 -6.86
CA SER A 265 -21.32 -3.83 -8.25
C SER A 265 -20.59 -5.15 -8.58
N SER A 266 -19.74 -5.63 -7.68
CA SER A 266 -18.96 -6.85 -7.85
C SER A 266 -19.73 -8.07 -7.38
N LEU A 267 -19.36 -9.24 -7.89
CA LEU A 267 -19.86 -10.52 -7.39
C LEU A 267 -19.46 -10.72 -5.93
N SER A 268 -20.27 -11.44 -5.14
CA SER A 268 -19.84 -11.89 -3.81
C SER A 268 -18.56 -12.74 -3.90
N THR A 269 -17.80 -12.89 -2.82
CA THR A 269 -16.55 -13.67 -2.82
C THR A 269 -16.76 -15.12 -3.31
N VAL A 270 -17.87 -15.75 -2.90
CA VAL A 270 -18.25 -17.11 -3.36
C VAL A 270 -18.59 -17.14 -4.84
N GLN A 271 -19.37 -16.18 -5.34
CA GLN A 271 -19.70 -16.11 -6.78
C GLN A 271 -18.46 -15.78 -7.61
N SER A 272 -17.56 -14.95 -7.08
CA SER A 272 -16.29 -14.61 -7.71
C SER A 272 -15.40 -15.84 -7.85
N ALA A 273 -15.28 -16.67 -6.81
CA ALA A 273 -14.51 -17.91 -6.89
C ALA A 273 -15.02 -18.84 -8.01
N ARG A 274 -16.35 -19.02 -8.12
CA ARG A 274 -16.95 -19.83 -9.20
C ARG A 274 -16.72 -19.24 -10.59
N ALA A 275 -16.81 -17.92 -10.72
CA ALA A 275 -16.53 -17.24 -11.99
C ALA A 275 -15.05 -17.39 -12.38
N ILE A 276 -14.14 -17.26 -11.41
CA ILE A 276 -12.70 -17.46 -11.61
C ILE A 276 -12.39 -18.91 -12.00
N GLU A 277 -13.06 -19.91 -11.41
CA GLU A 277 -12.95 -21.32 -11.82
C GLU A 277 -13.36 -21.51 -13.28
N GLY A 278 -14.43 -20.86 -13.73
CA GLY A 278 -14.84 -20.90 -15.13
C GLY A 278 -13.78 -20.33 -16.08
N ILE A 279 -13.23 -19.15 -15.76
CA ILE A 279 -12.14 -18.54 -16.56
C ILE A 279 -10.88 -19.41 -16.54
N LEU A 280 -10.57 -20.05 -15.41
CA LEU A 280 -9.45 -20.98 -15.30
C LEU A 280 -9.60 -22.16 -16.26
N SER A 281 -10.78 -22.80 -16.31
CA SER A 281 -11.03 -23.92 -17.22
C SER A 281 -10.81 -23.53 -18.69
N GLU A 282 -11.26 -22.34 -19.11
CA GLU A 282 -11.00 -21.83 -20.47
C GLU A 282 -9.48 -21.75 -20.76
N TYR A 283 -8.67 -21.21 -19.84
CA TYR A 283 -7.22 -21.13 -20.04
C TYR A 283 -6.52 -22.49 -19.98
N GLU A 284 -7.02 -23.42 -19.17
CA GLU A 284 -6.50 -24.78 -19.15
C GLU A 284 -6.74 -25.46 -20.49
N GLU A 285 -7.94 -25.36 -21.07
CA GLU A 285 -8.23 -25.88 -22.41
C GLU A 285 -7.30 -25.26 -23.47
N MET A 286 -7.16 -23.94 -23.49
CA MET A 286 -6.25 -23.25 -24.40
C MET A 286 -4.79 -23.68 -24.24
N ALA A 287 -4.32 -23.96 -23.01
CA ALA A 287 -2.95 -24.41 -22.76
C ALA A 287 -2.68 -25.81 -23.34
N HIS A 288 -3.67 -26.70 -23.29
CA HIS A 288 -3.56 -28.04 -23.87
C HIS A 288 -3.52 -28.01 -25.41
N GLU A 289 -4.23 -27.08 -26.05
CA GLU A 289 -4.22 -26.95 -27.52
C GLU A 289 -2.90 -26.41 -28.10
N HIS A 290 -2.09 -25.74 -27.26
CA HIS A 290 -0.83 -25.09 -27.67
C HIS A 290 0.43 -25.84 -27.22
N THR A 291 0.28 -27.06 -26.66
CA THR A 291 1.37 -27.95 -26.25
C THR A 291 1.51 -29.11 -27.23
#